data_AF-A0AAE3HFR5-F1
#
_entry.id   AF-A0AAE3HFR5-F1
#
_cell.length_a   1.000
_cell.length_b   1.000
_cell.length_c   1.000
_cell.angle_alpha   90.00
_cell.angle_beta   90.00
_cell.angle_gamma   90.00
#
_symmetry.space_group_name_H-M   'P 1'
#
loop_
_entity.id
_entity.type
_entity.pdbx_description
1 polymer ?
#
loop_
_entity_poly.entity_id
_entity_poly.type
_entity_poly.pdbx_seq_one_letter_code
_entity_poly.pdbx_strand_id
1 'polypeptide(L)'
;MTKRKFFKKKLIFAFLVIFLFTLGLALWQPQPPSISDEDHQVFSLMENALGEKGEIILNKDQINALLKKEFNEDRIIGNLKIKDIGIDMKKEELILHVPIVYRGLSFTLTSRGSIHFEQPYIYYRPNKVMVGKLPIPKSFLLSTIEKQDSEHFTIEEGKIKIDKSILPLSISYIAVKDGQLHVALDKEGKIQWALQFLDLEEKEKEKVENILGNVLEDLDKIKEILEENNQKDVIDRIQKSIENMIKNPDDHSQKDIEDAKKSYGTLPPKQQKEVMSAILSGVDTHTLLMLKEEFGF
;
A
#
# COMPACT_ATOMS: atom_id res chain seq x y z
N MET A 1 -61.03 4.36 -17.52
CA MET A 1 -59.99 3.80 -16.63
C MET A 1 -58.64 3.94 -17.35
N THR A 2 -58.02 5.10 -17.24
CA THR A 2 -57.51 5.78 -18.44
C THR A 2 -56.09 6.30 -18.18
N LYS A 3 -55.11 5.87 -19.01
CA LYS A 3 -53.72 6.34 -19.25
C LYS A 3 -52.83 6.82 -18.07
N ARG A 4 -53.37 7.55 -17.09
CA ARG A 4 -52.71 8.12 -15.89
C ARG A 4 -52.16 7.05 -14.93
N LYS A 5 -52.85 5.92 -14.74
CA LYS A 5 -52.36 4.78 -13.92
C LYS A 5 -51.21 4.03 -14.61
N PHE A 6 -51.19 3.99 -15.95
CA PHE A 6 -50.15 3.31 -16.72
C PHE A 6 -48.84 4.13 -16.77
N PHE A 7 -48.95 5.46 -16.89
CA PHE A 7 -47.80 6.37 -16.79
C PHE A 7 -47.16 6.39 -15.41
N LYS A 8 -47.95 6.38 -14.32
CA LYS A 8 -47.42 6.30 -12.96
C LYS A 8 -46.64 5.00 -12.72
N LYS A 9 -47.10 3.86 -13.24
CA LYS A 9 -46.39 2.57 -13.13
C LYS A 9 -45.05 2.56 -13.90
N LYS A 10 -44.99 3.18 -15.09
CA LYS A 10 -43.73 3.32 -15.85
C LYS A 10 -42.73 4.27 -15.19
N LEU A 11 -43.22 5.35 -14.56
CA LEU A 11 -42.37 6.32 -13.86
C LEU A 11 -41.78 5.72 -12.57
N ILE A 12 -42.57 4.97 -11.82
CA ILE A 12 -42.11 4.22 -10.64
C ILE A 12 -41.11 3.14 -11.05
N PHE A 13 -41.35 2.42 -12.15
CA PHE A 13 -40.40 1.44 -12.67
C PHE A 13 -39.08 2.07 -13.13
N ALA A 14 -39.12 3.20 -13.83
CA ALA A 14 -37.91 3.95 -14.20
C ALA A 14 -37.13 4.42 -12.96
N PHE A 15 -37.84 4.92 -11.93
CA PHE A 15 -37.22 5.30 -10.67
C PHE A 15 -36.64 4.10 -9.92
N LEU A 16 -37.32 2.95 -9.95
CA LEU A 16 -36.85 1.69 -9.36
C LEU A 16 -35.61 1.15 -10.09
N VAL A 17 -35.56 1.24 -11.41
CA VAL A 17 -34.39 0.84 -12.22
C VAL A 17 -33.22 1.77 -11.97
N ILE A 18 -33.45 3.10 -11.90
CA ILE A 18 -32.42 4.07 -11.53
C ILE A 18 -31.93 3.82 -10.09
N PHE A 19 -32.83 3.55 -9.15
CA PHE A 19 -32.52 3.26 -7.76
C PHE A 19 -31.74 1.94 -7.59
N LEU A 20 -32.13 0.88 -8.30
CA LEU A 20 -31.42 -0.41 -8.34
C LEU A 20 -30.06 -0.29 -9.06
N PHE A 21 -29.96 0.56 -10.08
CA PHE A 21 -28.70 0.86 -10.76
C PHE A 21 -27.75 1.65 -9.85
N THR A 22 -28.26 2.61 -9.08
CA THR A 22 -27.48 3.33 -8.05
C THR A 22 -27.11 2.44 -6.87
N LEU A 23 -27.98 1.52 -6.44
CA LEU A 23 -27.65 0.51 -5.41
C LEU A 23 -26.60 -0.48 -5.93
N GLY A 24 -26.74 -0.93 -7.18
CA GLY A 24 -25.80 -1.84 -7.83
C GLY A 24 -24.42 -1.21 -8.07
N LEU A 25 -24.34 0.11 -8.20
CA LEU A 25 -23.07 0.85 -8.23
C LEU A 25 -22.52 1.10 -6.82
N ALA A 26 -23.37 1.34 -5.81
CA ALA A 26 -22.96 1.56 -4.42
C ALA A 26 -22.50 0.27 -3.71
N LEU A 27 -22.99 -0.90 -4.14
CA LEU A 27 -22.62 -2.21 -3.60
C LEU A 27 -21.45 -2.87 -4.36
N TRP A 28 -20.93 -2.25 -5.41
CA TRP A 28 -19.82 -2.79 -6.20
C TRP A 28 -18.50 -2.19 -5.71
N GLN A 29 -17.87 -2.88 -4.76
CA GLN A 29 -16.48 -2.66 -4.39
C GLN A 29 -15.62 -3.58 -5.27
N PRO A 30 -15.01 -3.12 -6.37
CA PRO A 30 -13.89 -3.87 -6.91
C PRO A 30 -12.82 -3.86 -5.83
N GLN A 31 -12.55 -5.03 -5.26
CA GLN A 31 -11.38 -5.19 -4.41
C GLN A 31 -10.15 -4.84 -5.27
N PRO A 32 -9.19 -4.08 -4.75
CA PRO A 32 -7.89 -3.97 -5.40
C PRO A 32 -7.35 -5.40 -5.63
N PRO A 33 -6.62 -5.65 -6.73
CA PRO A 33 -6.03 -6.96 -6.98
C PRO A 33 -5.25 -7.41 -5.73
N SER A 34 -5.52 -8.64 -5.28
CA SER A 34 -4.81 -9.26 -4.16
C SER A 34 -3.34 -9.43 -4.54
N ILE A 35 -2.44 -8.93 -3.69
CA ILE A 35 -0.99 -9.05 -3.86
C ILE A 35 -0.54 -10.43 -3.37
N SER A 36 0.35 -11.06 -4.14
CA SER A 36 1.25 -12.12 -3.69
C SER A 36 2.58 -11.51 -3.24
N ASP A 37 3.29 -12.18 -2.32
CA ASP A 37 4.52 -11.76 -1.61
C ASP A 37 5.77 -11.50 -2.49
N GLU A 38 5.66 -10.77 -3.61
CA GLU A 38 6.75 -10.51 -4.56
C GLU A 38 7.65 -9.31 -4.18
N ASP A 39 7.49 -8.71 -3.00
CA ASP A 39 8.19 -7.49 -2.58
C ASP A 39 9.73 -7.61 -2.66
N HIS A 40 10.29 -8.78 -2.33
CA HIS A 40 11.73 -9.02 -2.43
C HIS A 40 12.27 -9.09 -3.87
N GLN A 41 11.41 -9.34 -4.87
CA GLN A 41 11.86 -9.44 -6.26
C GLN A 41 12.03 -8.08 -6.92
N VAL A 42 11.29 -7.05 -6.49
CA VAL A 42 11.37 -5.72 -7.14
C VAL A 42 12.72 -5.04 -6.88
N PHE A 43 13.23 -5.13 -5.66
CA PHE A 43 14.51 -4.54 -5.30
C PHE A 43 15.70 -5.22 -5.97
N SER A 44 15.70 -6.56 -6.00
CA SER A 44 16.74 -7.31 -6.71
C SER A 44 16.72 -7.02 -8.22
N LEU A 45 15.56 -6.74 -8.81
CA LEU A 45 15.48 -6.28 -10.21
C LEU A 45 16.07 -4.89 -10.41
N MET A 46 15.84 -3.97 -9.47
CA MET A 46 16.45 -2.63 -9.50
C MET A 46 17.97 -2.69 -9.33
N GLU A 47 18.46 -3.51 -8.40
CA GLU A 47 19.90 -3.74 -8.15
C GLU A 47 20.59 -4.34 -9.39
N ASN A 48 20.01 -5.38 -9.98
CA ASN A 48 20.54 -6.01 -11.20
C ASN A 48 20.52 -5.05 -12.40
N ALA A 49 19.49 -4.21 -12.53
CA ALA A 49 19.41 -3.22 -13.61
C ALA A 49 20.48 -2.11 -13.46
N LEU A 50 20.83 -1.74 -12.23
CA LEU A 50 21.94 -0.81 -11.94
C LEU A 50 23.31 -1.41 -12.25
N GLY A 51 23.46 -2.73 -12.06
CA GLY A 51 24.72 -3.47 -12.27
C GLY A 51 25.08 -3.72 -13.74
N GLU A 52 24.13 -4.16 -14.59
CA GLU A 52 24.49 -4.73 -15.90
C GLU A 52 23.70 -4.21 -17.12
N LYS A 53 22.42 -3.84 -16.99
CA LYS A 53 21.51 -3.66 -18.17
C LYS A 53 20.93 -2.26 -18.37
N GLY A 54 20.87 -1.42 -17.33
CA GLY A 54 20.32 -0.06 -17.44
C GLY A 54 18.83 -0.01 -17.82
N GLU A 55 18.12 -1.13 -17.81
CA GLU A 55 16.68 -1.24 -18.07
C GLU A 55 16.04 -2.12 -16.99
N ILE A 56 14.92 -1.64 -16.45
CA ILE A 56 14.06 -2.33 -15.50
C ILE A 56 12.76 -2.65 -16.24
N ILE A 57 12.31 -3.91 -16.16
CA ILE A 57 11.03 -4.35 -16.71
C ILE A 57 10.17 -4.81 -15.53
N LEU A 58 9.06 -4.12 -15.30
CA LEU A 58 8.14 -4.39 -14.19
C LEU A 58 6.80 -4.90 -14.70
N ASN A 59 6.29 -5.96 -14.08
CA ASN A 59 4.92 -6.42 -14.29
C ASN A 59 3.93 -5.61 -13.42
N LYS A 60 2.62 -5.86 -13.58
CA LYS A 60 1.59 -5.13 -12.82
C LYS A 60 1.66 -5.38 -11.31
N ASP A 61 2.00 -6.59 -10.88
CA ASP A 61 1.95 -7.01 -9.48
C ASP A 61 3.10 -6.35 -8.72
N GLN A 62 4.28 -6.29 -9.34
CA GLN A 62 5.45 -5.57 -8.87
C GLN A 62 5.20 -4.06 -8.71
N ILE A 63 4.53 -3.42 -9.67
CA ILE A 63 4.22 -1.98 -9.55
C ILE A 63 3.15 -1.73 -8.48
N ASN A 64 2.16 -2.60 -8.37
CA ASN A 64 1.13 -2.49 -7.33
C ASN A 64 1.72 -2.66 -5.92
N ALA A 65 2.74 -3.52 -5.77
CA ALA A 65 3.48 -3.65 -4.52
C ALA A 65 4.17 -2.34 -4.13
N LEU A 66 4.88 -1.70 -5.07
CA LEU A 66 5.50 -0.38 -4.85
C LEU A 66 4.48 0.70 -4.51
N LEU A 67 3.35 0.76 -5.23
CA LEU A 67 2.30 1.75 -4.98
C LEU A 67 1.66 1.58 -3.60
N LYS A 68 1.46 0.34 -3.15
CA LYS A 68 0.85 0.09 -1.84
C LYS A 68 1.73 0.57 -0.68
N LYS A 69 3.07 0.51 -0.82
CA LYS A 69 4.00 1.09 0.17
C LYS A 69 3.85 2.61 0.25
N GLU A 70 3.76 3.28 -0.89
CA GLU A 70 3.61 4.75 -0.98
C GLU A 70 2.19 5.25 -0.64
N PHE A 71 1.17 4.41 -0.81
CA PHE A 71 -0.23 4.69 -0.53
C PHE A 71 -0.78 3.76 0.55
N ASN A 72 -0.05 3.63 1.66
CA ASN A 72 -0.44 2.82 2.83
C ASN A 72 -1.55 3.47 3.68
N GLU A 73 -1.80 4.77 3.48
CA GLU A 73 -2.82 5.54 4.18
C GLU A 73 -3.79 6.25 3.22
N ASP A 74 -5.01 6.47 3.73
CA ASP A 74 -6.03 7.22 3.00
C ASP A 74 -5.61 8.69 2.79
N ARG A 75 -5.59 9.15 1.53
CA ARG A 75 -5.31 10.58 1.22
C ARG A 75 -6.59 11.38 1.09
N ILE A 76 -6.72 12.47 1.83
CA ILE A 76 -7.91 13.33 1.84
C ILE A 76 -7.65 14.61 1.04
N ILE A 77 -8.42 14.82 -0.03
CA ILE A 77 -8.36 16.00 -0.90
C ILE A 77 -9.75 16.64 -0.92
N GLY A 78 -9.94 17.67 -0.08
CA GLY A 78 -11.24 18.32 0.09
C GLY A 78 -12.32 17.33 0.56
N ASN A 79 -13.36 17.11 -0.26
CA ASN A 79 -14.44 16.16 0.03
C ASN A 79 -14.21 14.76 -0.55
N LEU A 80 -13.05 14.52 -1.16
CA LEU A 80 -12.68 13.28 -1.80
C LEU A 80 -11.60 12.58 -0.97
N LYS A 81 -11.86 11.33 -0.61
CA LYS A 81 -10.92 10.47 0.11
C LYS A 81 -10.44 9.39 -0.86
N ILE A 82 -9.16 9.34 -1.14
CA ILE A 82 -8.50 8.30 -1.94
C ILE A 82 -8.08 7.20 -0.98
N LYS A 83 -8.53 5.97 -1.23
CA LYS A 83 -8.21 4.83 -0.36
C LYS A 83 -6.95 4.09 -0.76
N ASP A 84 -6.71 4.01 -2.06
CA ASP A 84 -5.67 3.18 -2.65
C ASP A 84 -5.43 3.62 -4.10
N ILE A 85 -4.33 3.17 -4.69
CA ILE A 85 -4.03 3.29 -6.12
C ILE A 85 -3.48 1.96 -6.61
N GLY A 86 -4.21 1.34 -7.53
CA GLY A 86 -3.76 0.16 -8.26
C GLY A 86 -3.65 0.44 -9.76
N ILE A 87 -2.88 -0.41 -10.43
CA ILE A 87 -2.71 -0.39 -11.88
C ILE A 87 -2.92 -1.77 -12.50
N ASP A 88 -3.27 -1.74 -13.78
CA ASP A 88 -3.21 -2.86 -14.71
C ASP A 88 -2.58 -2.36 -16.01
N MET A 89 -1.99 -3.26 -16.78
CA MET A 89 -1.33 -2.93 -18.04
C MET A 89 -1.75 -3.91 -19.12
N LYS A 90 -2.20 -3.39 -20.25
CA LYS A 90 -2.66 -4.22 -21.37
C LYS A 90 -2.13 -3.67 -22.67
N LYS A 91 -1.30 -4.46 -23.36
CA LYS A 91 -0.59 -4.05 -24.58
C LYS A 91 0.26 -2.80 -24.28
N GLU A 92 -0.14 -1.64 -24.77
CA GLU A 92 0.54 -0.35 -24.61
C GLU A 92 -0.27 0.61 -23.71
N GLU A 93 -1.38 0.15 -23.12
CA GLU A 93 -2.24 0.96 -22.28
C GLU A 93 -1.96 0.72 -20.79
N LEU A 94 -1.84 1.82 -20.05
CA LEU A 94 -1.90 1.84 -18.59
C LEU A 94 -3.35 2.06 -18.15
N ILE A 95 -3.79 1.24 -17.20
CA ILE A 95 -5.12 1.32 -16.58
C ILE A 95 -4.91 1.61 -15.10
N LEU A 96 -5.36 2.77 -14.65
CA LEU A 96 -5.36 3.19 -13.25
C LEU A 96 -6.69 2.82 -12.60
N HIS A 97 -6.64 2.32 -11.37
CA HIS A 97 -7.78 2.03 -10.51
C HIS A 97 -7.60 2.76 -9.19
N VAL A 98 -8.47 3.74 -8.93
CA VAL A 98 -8.38 4.58 -7.73
C VAL A 98 -9.71 4.49 -6.98
N PRO A 99 -9.80 3.65 -5.94
CA PRO A 99 -10.94 3.64 -5.04
C PRO A 99 -11.04 4.97 -4.29
N ILE A 100 -12.17 5.65 -4.44
CA ILE A 100 -12.44 6.96 -3.84
C ILE A 100 -13.73 6.95 -3.03
N VAL A 101 -13.81 7.80 -2.02
CA VAL A 101 -15.03 8.12 -1.29
C VAL A 101 -15.31 9.61 -1.45
N TYR A 102 -16.47 9.95 -1.97
CA TYR A 102 -16.93 11.33 -2.10
C TYR A 102 -18.25 11.51 -1.38
N ARG A 103 -18.27 12.36 -0.35
CA ARG A 103 -19.45 12.63 0.49
C ARG A 103 -20.13 11.35 1.01
N GLY A 104 -19.33 10.37 1.45
CA GLY A 104 -19.80 9.10 1.99
C GLY A 104 -20.14 8.02 0.94
N LEU A 105 -20.11 8.35 -0.36
CA LEU A 105 -20.34 7.38 -1.43
C LEU A 105 -19.00 6.82 -1.94
N SER A 106 -18.89 5.50 -1.99
CA SER A 106 -17.70 4.81 -2.49
C SER A 106 -17.81 4.53 -3.99
N PHE A 107 -16.76 4.84 -4.73
CA PHE A 107 -16.64 4.57 -6.15
C PHE A 107 -15.21 4.13 -6.50
N THR A 108 -15.03 3.58 -7.70
CA THR A 108 -13.70 3.38 -8.27
C THR A 108 -13.57 4.26 -9.50
N LEU A 109 -12.66 5.21 -9.45
CA LEU A 109 -12.24 5.96 -10.62
C LEU A 109 -11.28 5.08 -11.42
N THR A 110 -11.63 4.78 -12.66
CA THR A 110 -10.78 4.03 -13.58
C THR A 110 -10.37 4.93 -14.74
N SER A 111 -9.08 5.06 -14.99
CA SER A 111 -8.56 5.79 -16.14
C SER A 111 -7.69 4.88 -17.00
N ARG A 112 -8.01 4.78 -18.29
CA ARG A 112 -7.21 4.06 -19.27
C ARG A 112 -6.57 5.05 -20.22
N GLY A 113 -5.27 4.91 -20.45
CA GLY A 113 -4.51 5.84 -21.26
C GLY A 113 -3.16 5.30 -21.69
N SER A 114 -2.40 6.14 -22.37
CA SER A 114 -1.01 5.86 -22.76
C SER A 114 -0.04 6.75 -22.00
N ILE A 115 1.17 6.23 -21.80
CA ILE A 115 2.30 6.98 -21.25
C ILE A 115 3.25 7.31 -22.39
N HIS A 116 3.78 8.53 -22.38
CA HIS A 116 4.84 8.96 -23.29
C HIS A 116 5.92 9.70 -22.49
N PHE A 117 7.18 9.44 -22.80
CA PHE A 117 8.30 10.13 -22.18
C PHE A 117 8.86 11.17 -23.15
N GLU A 118 8.96 12.41 -22.69
CA GLU A 118 9.59 13.51 -23.43
C GLU A 118 10.32 14.39 -22.42
N GLN A 119 11.64 14.25 -22.39
CA GLN A 119 12.50 14.80 -21.34
C GLN A 119 12.30 16.31 -21.14
N PRO A 120 12.14 16.80 -19.88
CA PRO A 120 12.23 16.08 -18.60
C PRO A 120 10.92 15.48 -18.07
N TYR A 121 9.88 15.37 -18.90
CA TYR A 121 8.52 15.07 -18.45
C TYR A 121 8.04 13.68 -18.86
N ILE A 122 7.13 13.14 -18.04
CA ILE A 122 6.30 11.99 -18.35
C ILE A 122 4.90 12.52 -18.65
N TYR A 123 4.33 12.13 -19.78
CA TYR A 123 2.99 12.51 -20.19
C TYR A 123 2.06 11.31 -20.08
N TYR A 124 0.98 11.45 -19.31
CA TYR A 124 -0.13 10.51 -19.32
C TYR A 124 -1.30 11.10 -20.10
N ARG A 125 -1.74 10.40 -21.14
CA ARG A 125 -2.91 10.79 -21.93
C ARG A 125 -4.09 9.87 -21.62
N PRO A 126 -5.10 10.33 -20.85
CA PRO A 126 -6.31 9.54 -20.65
C PRO A 126 -7.06 9.40 -21.97
N ASN A 127 -7.40 8.15 -22.33
CA ASN A 127 -8.25 7.82 -23.47
C ASN A 127 -9.70 7.60 -23.03
N LYS A 128 -9.89 6.93 -21.89
CA LYS A 128 -11.21 6.62 -21.32
C LYS A 128 -11.16 6.78 -19.80
N VAL A 129 -12.12 7.49 -19.24
CA VAL A 129 -12.27 7.67 -17.79
C VAL A 129 -13.65 7.18 -17.37
N MET A 130 -13.73 6.45 -16.28
CA MET A 130 -14.97 5.89 -15.74
C MET A 130 -15.03 6.08 -14.22
N VAL A 131 -16.24 6.27 -13.71
CA VAL A 131 -16.55 6.16 -12.28
C VAL A 131 -17.45 4.94 -12.13
N GLY A 132 -16.90 3.86 -11.57
CA GLY A 132 -17.50 2.52 -11.68
C GLY A 132 -17.62 2.10 -13.15
N LYS A 133 -18.86 1.85 -13.61
CA LYS A 133 -19.15 1.53 -15.03
C LYS A 133 -19.54 2.74 -15.87
N LEU A 134 -19.69 3.93 -15.26
CA LEU A 134 -20.18 5.12 -15.95
C LEU A 134 -19.00 5.85 -16.61
N PRO A 135 -18.94 5.94 -17.95
CA PRO A 135 -17.94 6.76 -18.61
C PRO A 135 -18.19 8.24 -18.29
N ILE A 136 -17.12 8.96 -17.95
CA ILE A 136 -17.15 10.39 -17.70
C ILE A 136 -16.27 11.14 -18.71
N PRO A 137 -16.56 12.42 -18.99
CA PRO A 137 -15.71 13.23 -19.87
C PRO A 137 -14.29 13.34 -19.32
N LYS A 138 -13.28 13.21 -20.19
CA LYS A 138 -11.87 13.39 -19.83
C LYS A 138 -11.59 14.77 -19.24
N SER A 139 -12.24 15.80 -19.76
CA SER A 139 -12.15 17.17 -19.25
C SER A 139 -12.55 17.28 -17.78
N PHE A 140 -13.48 16.44 -17.30
CA PHE A 140 -13.85 16.42 -15.89
C PHE A 140 -12.68 15.95 -15.02
N LEU A 141 -11.99 14.87 -15.40
CA LEU A 141 -10.78 14.41 -14.71
C LEU A 141 -9.69 15.49 -14.75
N LEU A 142 -9.36 15.99 -15.93
CA LEU A 142 -8.28 16.94 -16.12
C LEU A 142 -8.51 18.24 -15.34
N SER A 143 -9.71 18.82 -15.41
CA SER A 143 -10.06 20.02 -14.63
C SER A 143 -10.11 19.79 -13.11
N THR A 144 -10.26 18.54 -12.66
CA THR A 144 -10.19 18.20 -11.23
C THR A 144 -8.74 18.18 -10.77
N ILE A 145 -7.84 17.65 -11.61
CA ILE A 145 -6.39 17.60 -11.34
C ILE A 145 -5.79 19.01 -11.44
N GLU A 146 -6.18 19.81 -12.44
CA GLU A 146 -5.72 21.18 -12.64
C GLU A 146 -6.06 22.12 -11.47
N LYS A 147 -7.11 21.81 -10.70
CA LYS A 147 -7.47 22.55 -9.48
C LYS A 147 -6.60 22.20 -8.28
N GLN A 148 -5.81 21.12 -8.36
CA GLN A 148 -4.83 20.80 -7.34
C GLN A 148 -3.59 21.64 -7.62
N ASP A 149 -3.18 22.42 -6.64
CA ASP A 149 -1.90 23.11 -6.70
C ASP A 149 -0.79 22.08 -6.51
N SER A 150 0.07 21.89 -7.51
CA SER A 150 1.19 20.99 -7.44
C SER A 150 2.35 21.51 -8.27
N GLU A 151 3.53 21.50 -7.66
CA GLU A 151 4.79 21.85 -8.33
C GLU A 151 5.24 20.78 -9.34
N HIS A 152 4.69 19.55 -9.24
CA HIS A 152 5.21 18.38 -9.95
C HIS A 152 4.32 17.84 -11.06
N PHE A 153 3.08 18.31 -11.17
CA PHE A 153 2.21 17.95 -12.28
C PHE A 153 1.37 19.12 -12.78
N THR A 154 1.18 19.19 -14.09
CA THR A 154 0.35 20.18 -14.76
C THR A 154 -0.49 19.54 -15.86
N ILE A 155 -1.50 20.25 -16.37
CA ILE A 155 -2.30 19.80 -17.52
C ILE A 155 -1.84 20.55 -18.77
N GLU A 156 -1.43 19.82 -19.81
CA GLU A 156 -1.01 20.38 -21.08
C GLU A 156 -1.67 19.61 -22.24
N GLU A 157 -2.39 20.31 -23.13
CA GLU A 157 -3.03 19.73 -24.33
C GLU A 157 -3.89 18.47 -24.09
N GLY A 158 -4.58 18.41 -22.95
CA GLY A 158 -5.40 17.27 -22.58
C GLY A 158 -4.61 16.05 -22.09
N LYS A 159 -3.35 16.25 -21.70
CA LYS A 159 -2.45 15.28 -21.07
C LYS A 159 -2.11 15.76 -19.66
N ILE A 160 -1.80 14.82 -18.78
CA ILE A 160 -1.16 15.11 -17.50
C ILE A 160 0.34 15.10 -17.73
N LYS A 161 0.99 16.23 -17.52
CA LYS A 161 2.44 16.40 -17.58
C LYS A 161 2.99 16.24 -16.17
N ILE A 162 3.95 15.35 -16.01
CA ILE A 162 4.51 14.95 -14.71
C ILE A 162 6.02 15.18 -14.80
N ASP A 163 6.59 15.93 -13.87
CA ASP A 163 8.02 16.12 -13.79
C ASP A 163 8.72 14.82 -13.37
N LYS A 164 9.74 14.36 -14.12
CA LYS A 164 10.42 13.10 -13.79
C LYS A 164 11.15 13.13 -12.44
N SER A 165 11.39 14.32 -11.87
CA SER A 165 12.00 14.50 -10.54
C SER A 165 11.21 13.87 -9.39
N ILE A 166 9.93 13.56 -9.58
CA ILE A 166 9.15 12.83 -8.56
C ILE A 166 9.56 11.36 -8.42
N LEU A 167 10.28 10.81 -9.41
CA LEU A 167 10.66 9.41 -9.39
C LEU A 167 11.92 9.24 -8.53
N PRO A 168 11.99 8.18 -7.70
CA PRO A 168 13.17 7.88 -6.87
C PRO A 168 14.41 7.44 -7.66
N LEU A 169 14.34 7.44 -9.00
CA LEU A 169 15.40 7.03 -9.90
C LEU A 169 15.44 7.93 -11.14
N SER A 170 16.65 8.26 -11.59
CA SER A 170 16.84 9.02 -12.81
C SER A 170 16.62 8.12 -14.03
N ILE A 171 15.61 8.45 -14.83
CA ILE A 171 15.22 7.69 -16.01
C ILE A 171 15.48 8.47 -17.31
N SER A 172 15.92 7.73 -18.33
CA SER A 172 16.04 8.17 -19.72
C SER A 172 14.84 7.76 -20.57
N TYR A 173 14.03 6.82 -20.09
CA TYR A 173 12.90 6.28 -20.83
C TYR A 173 11.89 5.60 -19.91
N ILE A 174 10.60 5.72 -20.24
CA ILE A 174 9.52 4.94 -19.63
C ILE A 174 8.42 4.67 -20.66
N ALA A 175 7.95 3.42 -20.76
CA ALA A 175 6.81 3.06 -21.59
C ALA A 175 6.14 1.76 -21.15
N VAL A 176 4.88 1.59 -21.50
CA VAL A 176 4.17 0.31 -21.39
C VAL A 176 4.32 -0.45 -22.70
N LYS A 177 4.88 -1.66 -22.66
CA LYS A 177 5.01 -2.58 -23.80
C LYS A 177 4.59 -3.97 -23.38
N ASP A 178 3.81 -4.65 -24.21
CA ASP A 178 3.38 -6.03 -24.00
C ASP A 178 2.76 -6.30 -22.60
N GLY A 179 2.12 -5.29 -22.00
CA GLY A 179 1.54 -5.38 -20.66
C GLY A 179 2.55 -5.28 -19.51
N GLN A 180 3.76 -4.81 -19.77
CA GLN A 180 4.82 -4.56 -18.79
C GLN A 180 5.30 -3.10 -18.88
N LEU A 181 5.83 -2.57 -17.78
CA LEU A 181 6.45 -1.25 -17.73
C LEU A 181 7.95 -1.40 -17.98
N HIS A 182 8.42 -0.80 -19.05
CA HIS A 182 9.84 -0.72 -19.39
C HIS A 182 10.38 0.64 -18.97
N VAL A 183 11.41 0.63 -18.13
CA VAL A 183 12.05 1.84 -17.60
C VAL A 183 13.55 1.76 -17.89
N ALA A 184 14.10 2.70 -18.66
CA ALA A 184 15.54 2.78 -18.85
C ALA A 184 16.13 3.86 -17.94
N LEU A 185 17.26 3.54 -17.30
CA LEU A 185 17.95 4.40 -16.35
C LEU A 185 18.92 5.35 -17.06
N ASP A 186 19.14 6.53 -16.49
CA ASP A 186 20.19 7.44 -16.95
C ASP A 186 21.56 6.86 -16.57
N LYS A 187 22.46 6.65 -17.55
CA LYS A 187 23.81 6.13 -17.31
C LYS A 187 24.71 7.08 -16.49
N GLU A 188 24.37 8.36 -16.46
CA GLU A 188 25.13 9.43 -15.80
C GLU A 188 24.57 9.80 -14.41
N GLY A 189 23.31 9.47 -14.12
CA GLY A 189 22.69 9.60 -12.79
C GLY A 189 22.92 8.38 -11.89
N LYS A 190 23.93 7.58 -12.21
CA LYS A 190 24.22 6.27 -11.62
C LYS A 190 24.26 6.31 -10.09
N ILE A 191 23.45 5.43 -9.50
CA ILE A 191 23.79 4.63 -8.31
C ILE A 191 23.74 5.37 -6.97
N GLN A 192 24.14 6.64 -6.85
CA GLN A 192 24.25 7.28 -5.53
C GLN A 192 22.94 7.40 -4.76
N TRP A 193 21.88 7.95 -5.36
CA TRP A 193 20.60 8.13 -4.65
C TRP A 193 19.82 6.82 -4.50
N ALA A 194 19.88 5.93 -5.50
CA ALA A 194 19.25 4.62 -5.44
C ALA A 194 19.91 3.71 -4.38
N LEU A 195 21.26 3.71 -4.27
CA LEU A 195 21.95 3.05 -3.17
C LEU A 195 21.64 3.70 -1.83
N GLN A 196 21.48 5.04 -1.77
CA GLN A 196 21.10 5.71 -0.53
C GLN A 196 19.70 5.31 -0.06
N PHE A 197 18.76 5.14 -1.00
CA PHE A 197 17.41 4.64 -0.70
C PHE A 197 17.44 3.18 -0.22
N LEU A 198 18.23 2.32 -0.88
CA LEU A 198 18.42 0.93 -0.46
C LEU A 198 19.11 0.83 0.92
N ASP A 199 20.14 1.63 1.16
CA ASP A 199 20.87 1.73 2.43
C ASP A 199 19.98 2.27 3.55
N LEU A 200 19.03 3.16 3.26
CA LEU A 200 18.05 3.64 4.25
C LEU A 200 17.06 2.55 4.66
N GLU A 201 16.53 1.77 3.71
CA GLU A 201 15.60 0.68 4.02
C GLU A 201 16.31 -0.50 4.71
N GLU A 202 17.55 -0.81 4.30
CA GLU A 202 18.39 -1.80 4.97
C GLU A 202 18.75 -1.36 6.40
N LYS A 203 19.07 -0.08 6.61
CA LYS A 203 19.29 0.47 7.96
C LYS A 203 18.03 0.51 8.82
N GLU A 204 16.86 0.74 8.24
CA GLU A 204 15.60 0.66 8.97
C GLU A 204 15.30 -0.78 9.39
N LYS A 205 15.53 -1.76 8.50
CA LYS A 205 15.43 -3.19 8.85
C LYS A 205 16.43 -3.60 9.92
N GLU A 206 17.70 -3.22 9.76
CA GLU A 206 18.76 -3.47 10.75
C GLU A 206 18.41 -2.83 12.11
N LYS A 207 17.81 -1.64 12.10
CA LYS A 207 17.34 -0.97 13.32
C LYS A 207 16.20 -1.75 13.99
N VAL A 208 15.22 -2.22 13.22
CA VAL A 208 14.10 -3.03 13.75
C VAL A 208 14.60 -4.38 14.29
N GLU A 209 15.47 -5.07 13.56
CA GLU A 209 16.10 -6.32 14.00
C GLU A 209 16.92 -6.12 15.28
N ASN A 210 17.71 -5.05 15.37
CA ASN A 210 18.46 -4.72 16.58
C ASN A 210 17.54 -4.42 17.78
N ILE A 211 16.43 -3.69 17.56
CA ILE A 211 15.44 -3.44 18.61
C ILE A 211 14.82 -4.76 19.10
N LEU A 212 14.40 -5.63 18.18
CA LEU A 212 13.83 -6.94 18.52
C LEU A 212 14.86 -7.85 19.22
N GLY A 213 16.13 -7.81 18.79
CA GLY A 213 17.24 -8.52 19.42
C GLY A 213 17.47 -8.08 20.87
N ASN A 214 17.46 -6.77 21.14
CA ASN A 214 17.57 -6.25 22.51
C ASN A 214 16.40 -6.72 23.39
N VAL A 215 15.19 -6.77 22.84
CA VAL A 215 14.03 -7.31 23.58
C VAL A 215 14.18 -8.79 23.88
N LEU A 216 14.74 -9.60 22.97
CA LEU A 216 15.04 -11.01 23.24
C LEU A 216 16.02 -11.15 24.41
N GLU A 217 17.08 -10.34 24.45
CA GLU A 217 18.05 -10.34 25.55
C GLU A 217 17.42 -9.92 26.89
N ASP A 218 16.54 -8.92 26.87
CA ASP A 218 15.84 -8.47 28.09
C ASP A 218 14.82 -9.52 28.57
N LEU A 219 14.15 -10.21 27.65
CA LEU A 219 13.27 -11.34 27.97
C LEU A 219 14.03 -12.52 28.58
N ASP A 220 15.25 -12.81 28.12
CA ASP A 220 16.12 -13.82 28.74
C ASP A 220 16.43 -13.47 30.20
N LYS A 221 16.81 -12.20 30.47
CA LYS A 221 17.04 -11.72 31.84
C LYS A 221 15.77 -11.81 32.70
N ILE A 222 14.62 -11.44 32.15
CA ILE A 222 13.32 -11.54 32.84
C ILE A 222 13.01 -12.99 33.20
N LYS A 223 13.27 -13.93 32.28
CA LYS A 223 13.04 -15.37 32.49
C LYS A 223 13.86 -15.92 33.67
N GLU A 224 15.06 -15.40 33.90
CA GLU A 224 15.90 -15.76 35.06
C GLU A 224 15.32 -15.29 36.39
N ILE A 225 14.59 -14.17 36.40
CA ILE A 225 14.01 -13.54 37.60
C ILE A 225 12.69 -14.19 38.01
N LEU A 226 11.94 -14.74 37.05
CA LEU A 226 10.67 -15.41 37.33
C LEU A 226 10.90 -16.72 38.10
N GLU A 227 10.08 -16.98 39.11
CA GLU A 227 10.21 -18.17 39.95
C GLU A 227 9.43 -19.37 39.38
N GLU A 228 8.27 -19.11 38.75
CA GLU A 228 7.34 -20.15 38.35
C GLU A 228 7.54 -20.57 36.88
N ASN A 229 7.55 -21.89 36.62
CA ASN A 229 7.78 -22.43 35.26
C ASN A 229 6.72 -21.98 34.26
N ASN A 230 5.45 -21.88 34.68
CA ASN A 230 4.37 -21.44 33.80
C ASN A 230 4.48 -19.96 33.40
N GLN A 231 5.16 -19.12 34.19
CA GLN A 231 5.48 -17.74 33.82
C GLN A 231 6.60 -17.71 32.77
N LYS A 232 7.63 -18.54 32.95
CA LYS A 232 8.72 -18.72 31.98
C LYS A 232 8.20 -19.22 30.63
N ASP A 233 7.24 -20.15 30.65
CA ASP A 233 6.59 -20.64 29.43
C ASP A 233 5.88 -19.52 28.63
N VAL A 234 5.37 -18.48 29.31
CA VAL A 234 4.81 -17.31 28.63
C VAL A 234 5.91 -16.51 27.94
N ILE A 235 7.03 -16.27 28.65
CA ILE A 235 8.19 -15.56 28.08
C ILE A 235 8.74 -16.31 26.87
N ASP A 236 8.86 -17.64 26.94
CA ASP A 236 9.37 -18.47 25.83
C ASP A 236 8.50 -18.37 24.59
N ARG A 237 7.17 -18.26 24.77
CA ARG A 237 6.24 -18.05 23.64
C ARG A 237 6.36 -16.66 23.05
N ILE A 238 6.58 -15.64 23.88
CA ILE A 238 6.84 -14.27 23.41
C ILE A 238 8.16 -14.23 22.62
N GLN A 239 9.23 -14.81 23.17
CA GLN A 239 10.54 -14.89 22.49
C GLN A 239 10.42 -15.61 21.15
N LYS A 240 9.74 -16.76 21.11
CA LYS A 240 9.52 -17.50 19.86
C LYS A 240 8.74 -16.67 18.83
N SER A 241 7.75 -15.89 19.26
CA SER A 241 7.03 -14.97 18.37
C SER A 241 7.97 -13.92 17.79
N ILE A 242 8.85 -13.34 18.60
CA ILE A 242 9.83 -12.34 18.16
C ILE A 242 10.89 -12.96 17.24
N GLU A 243 11.41 -14.14 17.57
CA GLU A 243 12.37 -14.86 16.72
C GLU A 243 11.77 -15.20 15.35
N ASN A 244 10.48 -15.54 15.29
CA ASN A 244 9.78 -15.79 14.05
C ASN A 244 9.58 -14.49 13.24
N MET A 245 9.30 -13.36 13.90
CA MET A 245 9.25 -12.04 13.26
C MET A 245 10.62 -11.62 12.69
N ILE A 246 11.71 -11.90 13.40
CA ILE A 246 13.07 -11.62 12.87
C ILE A 246 13.35 -12.52 11.65
N LYS A 247 13.00 -13.80 11.70
CA LYS A 247 13.24 -14.74 10.60
C LYS A 247 12.40 -14.45 9.37
N ASN A 248 11.16 -13.98 9.56
CA ASN A 248 10.21 -13.64 8.50
C ASN A 248 9.44 -12.36 8.88
N PRO A 249 9.98 -11.16 8.58
CA PRO A 249 9.36 -9.88 8.97
C PRO A 249 7.94 -9.66 8.44
N ASP A 250 7.63 -10.23 7.27
CA ASP A 250 6.32 -10.15 6.62
C ASP A 250 5.32 -11.20 7.15
N ASP A 251 5.79 -12.19 7.92
CA ASP A 251 4.94 -13.16 8.60
C ASP A 251 4.48 -12.57 9.92
N HIS A 252 3.37 -11.83 9.88
CA HIS A 252 2.60 -11.47 11.07
C HIS A 252 1.93 -12.72 11.65
N SER A 253 2.72 -13.71 12.08
CA SER A 253 2.27 -14.99 12.63
C SER A 253 1.32 -14.75 13.80
N GLN A 254 0.04 -14.54 13.48
CA GLN A 254 -1.03 -14.34 14.44
C GLN A 254 -1.10 -15.54 15.37
N LYS A 255 -0.70 -16.71 14.87
CA LYS A 255 -0.68 -17.95 15.63
C LYS A 255 0.25 -17.89 16.83
N ASP A 256 1.50 -17.45 16.68
CA ASP A 256 2.44 -17.41 17.81
C ASP A 256 2.06 -16.32 18.82
N ILE A 257 1.55 -15.18 18.33
CA ILE A 257 1.00 -14.10 19.16
C ILE A 257 -0.24 -14.58 19.94
N GLU A 258 -1.16 -15.28 19.29
CA GLU A 258 -2.36 -15.86 19.90
C GLU A 258 -1.99 -16.94 20.92
N ASP A 259 -1.00 -17.77 20.62
CA ASP A 259 -0.50 -18.80 21.53
C ASP A 259 0.14 -18.18 22.78
N ALA A 260 0.91 -17.09 22.64
CA ALA A 260 1.46 -16.33 23.77
C ALA A 260 0.33 -15.68 24.61
N LYS A 261 -0.63 -15.02 23.97
CA LYS A 261 -1.81 -14.42 24.62
C LYS A 261 -2.63 -15.45 25.38
N LYS A 262 -2.86 -16.62 24.76
CA LYS A 262 -3.60 -17.72 25.38
C LYS A 262 -2.85 -18.28 26.59
N SER A 263 -1.54 -18.50 26.47
CA SER A 263 -0.71 -18.97 27.59
C SER A 263 -0.77 -17.99 28.77
N TYR A 264 -0.60 -16.69 28.51
CA TYR A 264 -0.74 -15.65 29.54
C TYR A 264 -2.15 -15.61 30.16
N GLY A 265 -3.19 -15.74 29.34
CA GLY A 265 -4.59 -15.78 29.78
C GLY A 265 -4.93 -16.95 30.70
N THR A 266 -4.15 -18.04 30.65
CA THR A 266 -4.34 -19.20 31.56
C THR A 266 -3.65 -19.04 32.92
N LEU A 267 -2.80 -18.03 33.10
CA LEU A 267 -2.16 -17.76 34.37
C LEU A 267 -3.16 -17.20 35.40
N PRO A 268 -3.02 -17.54 36.70
CA PRO A 268 -3.72 -16.86 37.78
C PRO A 268 -3.46 -15.35 37.77
N PRO A 269 -4.42 -14.51 38.23
CA PRO A 269 -4.30 -13.05 38.18
C PRO A 269 -3.05 -12.48 38.88
N LYS A 270 -2.57 -13.15 39.93
CA LYS A 270 -1.34 -12.76 40.63
C LYS A 270 -0.11 -12.96 39.71
N GLN A 271 0.01 -14.12 39.08
CA GLN A 271 1.11 -14.46 38.19
C GLN A 271 1.10 -13.64 36.90
N GLN A 272 -0.08 -13.28 36.40
CA GLN A 272 -0.22 -12.33 35.28
C GLN A 272 0.41 -10.97 35.60
N LYS A 273 0.11 -10.42 36.79
CA LYS A 273 0.70 -9.15 37.23
C LYS A 273 2.21 -9.23 37.41
N GLU A 274 2.72 -10.34 37.93
CA GLU A 274 4.15 -10.57 38.10
C GLU A 274 4.88 -10.59 36.75
N VAL A 275 4.36 -11.34 35.76
CA VAL A 275 4.91 -11.35 34.40
C VAL A 275 4.86 -9.97 33.75
N MET A 276 3.73 -9.28 33.82
CA MET A 276 3.58 -7.93 33.25
C MET A 276 4.51 -6.93 33.92
N SER A 277 4.62 -6.98 35.25
CA SER A 277 5.53 -6.10 36.00
C SER A 277 6.98 -6.36 35.63
N ALA A 278 7.37 -7.64 35.48
CA ALA A 278 8.73 -8.01 35.11
C ALA A 278 9.07 -7.48 33.71
N ILE A 279 8.17 -7.64 32.73
CA ILE A 279 8.34 -7.10 31.37
C ILE A 279 8.44 -5.58 31.38
N LEU A 280 7.51 -4.88 32.04
CA LEU A 280 7.53 -3.41 32.11
C LEU A 280 8.75 -2.84 32.83
N SER A 281 9.36 -3.62 33.73
CA SER A 281 10.59 -3.22 34.44
C SER A 281 11.88 -3.59 33.71
N GLY A 282 11.83 -4.65 32.89
CA GLY A 282 12.99 -5.22 32.23
C GLY A 282 13.17 -4.78 30.78
N VAL A 283 12.08 -4.36 30.12
CA VAL A 283 12.10 -3.84 28.75
C VAL A 283 11.88 -2.34 28.78
N ASP A 284 12.74 -1.60 28.07
CA ASP A 284 12.64 -0.15 27.97
C ASP A 284 11.28 0.30 27.38
N THR A 285 10.67 1.31 28.01
CA THR A 285 9.33 1.79 27.62
C THR A 285 9.34 2.46 26.24
N HIS A 286 10.45 3.11 25.86
CA HIS A 286 10.59 3.68 24.52
C HIS A 286 10.69 2.57 23.47
N THR A 287 11.39 1.47 23.76
CA THR A 287 11.38 0.25 22.93
C THR A 287 9.97 -0.33 22.73
N LEU A 288 9.18 -0.45 23.81
CA LEU A 288 7.79 -0.94 23.70
C LEU A 288 6.89 -0.01 22.86
N LEU A 289 7.12 1.30 22.91
CA LEU A 289 6.38 2.28 22.10
C LEU A 289 6.76 2.20 20.63
N MET A 290 8.05 2.08 20.30
CA MET A 290 8.51 1.89 18.93
C MET A 290 7.93 0.62 18.32
N LEU A 291 7.92 -0.48 19.07
CA LEU A 291 7.32 -1.74 18.61
C LEU A 291 5.81 -1.63 18.40
N LYS A 292 5.12 -0.88 19.27
CA LYS A 292 3.69 -0.61 19.10
C LYS A 292 3.40 0.22 17.84
N GLU A 293 4.21 1.23 17.56
CA GLU A 293 4.08 2.06 16.36
C GLU A 293 4.32 1.25 15.09
N GLU A 294 5.35 0.39 15.10
CA GLU A 294 5.74 -0.41 13.94
C GLU A 294 4.76 -1.55 13.62
N PHE A 295 4.22 -2.22 14.66
CA PHE A 295 3.47 -3.47 14.49
C PHE A 295 1.99 -3.40 14.92
N GLY A 296 1.53 -2.25 15.44
CA GLY A 296 0.10 -1.94 15.59
C GLY A 296 -0.70 -2.71 16.66
N PHE A 297 -0.05 -3.23 17.71
CA PHE A 297 -0.71 -3.96 18.81
C PHE A 297 -1.12 -3.12 20.04
#